data_AF-A0A349KK19-F1
#
_entry.id   AF-A0A349KK19-F1
#
_cell.length_a   1.000
_cell.length_b   1.000
_cell.length_c   1.000
_cell.angle_alpha   90.00
_cell.angle_beta   90.00
_cell.angle_gamma   90.00
#
_symmetry.space_group_name_H-M   'P 1'
#
loop_
_entity.id
_entity.type
_entity.pdbx_description
1 polymer ?
#
loop_
_entity_poly.entity_id
_entity_poly.type
_entity_poly.pdbx_seq_one_letter_code
_entity_poly.pdbx_strand_id
1 'polypeptide(L)'
;MVSNWGSASISVISLDRGIDAEHHRVGLMPYGVVTDGNSAFITEFATGNVSVLNLKTGRQVNRIPVNPFPAGLAITSDREQLLVTHLFSGDVTSIDVKTSKVSHIVSTGLDISSNQFVAIGPSGDKAYLPQTRSNVDNTALLFDSTVFPVVNILDLPDLNLMVRDRITIDTADEPVNMPFSVAISPDENVVFVANAGSDDVSVIDQRTDRGVAHISVGANPRGVAITPDGSRVFVNNVLDGTLSVIDTDDLVVTQTVDLTDIPLPETILQGKKIFNSASEPLLTTDNWISCATCHFDGMMDGRTWLGFPDGPRNTPSLLGVSRTLPIHWSGDLDELQDVEVTIREIQVGNGLINGEAHDTLGVAHAGMSSQLDALASYLAVLEFPMSPQPVDGADLKLGRQMFTSLGCERCHVPPIFTDRELHEVGTG
;
A
#
# COMPACT_ATOMS: atom_id res chain seq x y z
N MET A 1 10.13 17.54 0.57
CA MET A 1 10.41 16.90 1.87
C MET A 1 10.13 15.42 1.72
N VAL A 2 10.84 14.55 2.43
CA VAL A 2 10.70 13.08 2.30
C VAL A 2 10.47 12.49 3.69
N SER A 3 9.45 11.65 3.83
CA SER A 3 9.18 10.91 5.07
C SER A 3 10.10 9.71 5.19
N ASN A 4 10.81 9.59 6.31
CA ASN A 4 11.74 8.50 6.57
C ASN A 4 11.09 7.49 7.54
N TRP A 5 10.24 6.61 7.01
CA TRP A 5 9.43 5.63 7.73
C TRP A 5 10.13 4.99 8.95
N GLY A 6 11.29 4.34 8.71
CA GLY A 6 12.00 3.58 9.74
C GLY A 6 12.73 4.40 10.80
N SER A 7 12.85 5.72 10.64
CA SER A 7 13.66 6.58 11.52
C SER A 7 12.86 7.62 12.31
N ALA A 8 11.53 7.65 12.13
CA ALA A 8 10.65 8.65 12.74
C ALA A 8 11.15 10.09 12.45
N SER A 9 11.51 10.36 11.19
CA SER A 9 12.03 11.65 10.77
C SER A 9 11.53 12.03 9.37
N ILE A 10 11.70 13.31 9.02
CA ILE A 10 11.56 13.81 7.66
C ILE A 10 12.85 14.48 7.21
N SER A 11 13.18 14.32 5.93
CA SER A 11 14.31 14.96 5.26
C SER A 11 13.83 16.18 4.46
N VAL A 12 14.48 17.33 4.65
CA VAL A 12 14.28 18.54 3.84
C VAL A 12 15.45 18.67 2.88
N ILE A 13 15.17 18.44 1.59
CA ILE A 13 16.19 18.41 0.53
C ILE A 13 16.17 19.74 -0.22
N SER A 14 17.33 20.39 -0.31
CA SER A 14 17.55 21.57 -1.16
C SER A 14 17.78 21.12 -2.61
N LEU A 15 16.89 21.54 -3.51
CA LEU A 15 16.95 21.18 -4.93
C LEU A 15 18.18 21.78 -5.66
N ASP A 16 18.72 22.85 -5.10
CA ASP A 16 19.88 23.61 -5.55
C ASP A 16 21.23 23.04 -5.07
N ARG A 17 21.24 22.26 -3.98
CA ARG A 17 22.46 21.69 -3.37
C ARG A 17 22.54 20.17 -3.37
N GLY A 18 21.47 19.48 -3.76
CA GLY A 18 21.44 18.07 -4.15
C GLY A 18 21.70 17.01 -3.07
N ILE A 19 22.36 17.34 -1.94
CA ILE A 19 22.84 16.33 -0.97
C ILE A 19 22.64 16.74 0.50
N ASP A 20 22.51 18.03 0.83
CA ASP A 20 22.25 18.44 2.22
C ASP A 20 20.77 18.24 2.58
N ALA A 21 20.49 17.18 3.36
CA ALA A 21 19.20 16.95 3.97
C ALA A 21 19.22 17.40 5.45
N GLU A 22 18.44 18.42 5.78
CA GLU A 22 18.12 18.66 7.19
C GLU A 22 17.12 17.60 7.66
N HIS A 23 17.37 16.99 8.82
CA HIS A 23 16.51 15.96 9.39
C HIS A 23 15.74 16.48 10.59
N HIS A 24 14.41 16.42 10.52
CA HIS A 24 13.55 16.76 11.65
C HIS A 24 12.87 15.52 12.19
N ARG A 25 12.90 15.34 13.52
CA ARG A 25 12.14 14.27 14.17
C ARG A 25 10.65 14.57 14.10
N VAL A 26 9.88 13.51 13.85
CA VAL A 26 8.42 13.52 13.83
C VAL A 26 7.92 12.29 14.57
N GLY A 27 6.61 12.01 14.52
CA GLY A 27 6.09 10.77 15.07
C GLY A 27 6.50 9.52 14.32
N LEU A 28 5.95 8.41 14.78
CA LEU A 28 6.40 7.07 14.40
C LEU A 28 5.83 6.69 13.03
N MET A 29 6.68 6.06 12.22
CA MET A 29 6.33 5.63 10.87
C MET A 29 5.70 6.76 10.05
N PRO A 30 6.43 7.86 9.80
CA PRO A 30 5.89 8.95 8.98
C PRO A 30 5.63 8.45 7.57
N TYR A 31 4.41 8.67 7.05
CA TYR A 31 3.99 8.19 5.72
C TYR A 31 3.99 9.35 4.71
N GLY A 32 2.93 10.14 4.68
CA GLY A 32 2.75 11.28 3.78
C GLY A 32 3.27 12.58 4.37
N VAL A 33 3.67 13.51 3.49
CA VAL A 33 4.01 14.88 3.87
C VAL A 33 3.50 15.88 2.84
N VAL A 34 2.81 16.93 3.29
CA VAL A 34 2.41 18.09 2.48
C VAL A 34 2.73 19.39 3.20
N THR A 35 2.70 20.52 2.49
CA THR A 35 3.00 21.83 3.06
C THR A 35 2.05 22.91 2.57
N ASP A 36 1.73 23.85 3.48
CA ASP A 36 1.04 25.11 3.16
C ASP A 36 2.04 26.27 2.89
N GLY A 37 3.34 25.98 2.78
CA GLY A 37 4.43 26.95 2.61
C GLY A 37 4.97 27.56 3.91
N ASN A 38 4.30 27.38 5.06
CA ASN A 38 4.76 27.85 6.38
C ASN A 38 4.94 26.68 7.37
N SER A 39 4.11 25.65 7.24
CA SER A 39 4.08 24.43 8.01
C SER A 39 4.17 23.21 7.09
N ALA A 40 4.72 22.12 7.62
CA ALA A 40 4.61 20.79 7.05
C ALA A 40 3.64 19.96 7.90
N PHE A 41 2.78 19.19 7.22
CA PHE A 41 1.86 18.24 7.83
C PHE A 41 2.35 16.83 7.49
N ILE A 42 2.51 15.98 8.49
CA ILE A 42 3.09 14.64 8.34
C ILE A 42 2.17 13.64 9.00
N THR A 43 1.70 12.62 8.29
CA THR A 43 0.96 11.51 8.89
C THR A 43 1.88 10.60 9.65
N GLU A 44 1.46 10.20 10.84
CA GLU A 44 2.17 9.25 11.70
C GLU A 44 1.39 7.94 11.74
N PHE A 45 1.75 7.03 10.84
CA PHE A 45 0.97 5.83 10.55
C PHE A 45 0.72 4.98 11.80
N ALA A 46 1.74 4.78 12.62
CA ALA A 46 1.67 3.89 13.78
C ALA A 46 0.86 4.47 14.95
N THR A 47 0.74 5.79 15.05
CA THR A 47 0.18 6.46 16.23
C THR A 47 -1.17 7.11 15.99
N GLY A 48 -1.68 7.17 14.76
CA GLY A 48 -2.98 7.79 14.46
C GLY A 48 -2.95 9.31 14.66
N ASN A 49 -1.93 9.99 14.13
CA ASN A 49 -1.80 11.44 14.28
C ASN A 49 -1.29 12.10 12.99
N VAL A 50 -1.48 13.42 12.91
CA VAL A 50 -0.78 14.31 11.99
C VAL A 50 0.12 15.24 12.78
N SER A 51 1.43 15.11 12.58
CA SER A 51 2.44 16.05 13.08
C SER A 51 2.40 17.35 12.28
N VAL A 52 2.48 18.50 12.96
CA VAL A 52 2.59 19.81 12.31
C VAL A 52 3.94 20.43 12.67
N LEU A 53 4.78 20.63 11.66
CA LEU A 53 6.13 21.19 11.81
C LEU A 53 6.17 22.60 11.25
N ASN A 54 6.77 23.54 11.96
CA ASN A 54 7.02 24.87 11.43
C ASN A 54 8.25 24.83 10.51
N LEU A 55 8.08 25.18 9.24
CA LEU A 55 9.16 25.07 8.24
C LEU A 55 10.34 26.01 8.49
N LYS A 56 10.12 27.15 9.14
CA LYS A 56 11.20 28.11 9.42
C LYS A 56 12.13 27.64 10.54
N THR A 57 11.60 26.87 11.48
CA THR A 57 12.32 26.46 12.70
C THR A 57 12.62 24.97 12.75
N GLY A 58 11.98 24.17 11.90
CA GLY A 58 12.11 22.71 11.92
C GLY A 58 11.46 22.04 13.14
N ARG A 59 10.74 22.79 13.98
CA ARG A 59 10.17 22.28 15.23
C ARG A 59 8.73 21.85 15.03
N GLN A 60 8.38 20.72 15.63
CA GLN A 60 6.99 20.31 15.77
C GLN A 60 6.26 21.30 16.69
N VAL A 61 5.19 21.90 16.19
CA VAL A 61 4.38 22.91 16.89
C VAL A 61 3.01 22.39 17.30
N ASN A 62 2.53 21.33 16.65
CA ASN A 62 1.26 20.69 16.99
C ASN A 62 1.28 19.19 16.64
N ARG A 63 0.31 18.46 17.17
CA ARG A 63 0.01 17.07 16.83
C ARG A 63 -1.49 16.85 16.89
N ILE A 64 -2.09 16.50 15.76
CA ILE A 64 -3.54 16.40 15.61
C ILE A 64 -3.93 14.92 15.61
N PRO A 65 -4.72 14.43 16.58
CA PRO A 65 -5.23 13.06 16.56
C PRO A 65 -6.17 12.83 15.39
N VAL A 66 -6.03 11.69 14.72
CA VAL A 66 -6.90 11.23 13.62
C VAL A 66 -7.18 9.73 13.79
N ASN A 67 -8.00 9.14 12.90
CA ASN A 67 -8.22 7.70 12.91
C ASN A 67 -6.91 6.91 12.69
N PRO A 68 -6.85 5.62 13.09
CA PRO A 68 -5.66 4.79 12.92
C PRO A 68 -5.14 4.72 11.47
N PHE A 69 -3.86 4.37 11.33
CA PHE A 69 -3.19 4.15 10.04
C PHE A 69 -3.29 5.30 9.04
N PRO A 70 -3.09 6.57 9.45
CA PRO A 70 -3.11 7.68 8.51
C PRO A 70 -1.95 7.54 7.50
N ALA A 71 -2.24 7.74 6.21
CA ALA A 71 -1.33 7.50 5.10
C ALA A 71 -1.14 8.76 4.24
N GLY A 72 -1.85 8.87 3.12
CA GLY A 72 -1.75 9.98 2.18
C GLY A 72 -2.31 11.30 2.74
N LEU A 73 -1.82 12.41 2.19
CA LEU A 73 -2.26 13.76 2.52
C LEU A 73 -2.46 14.59 1.25
N ALA A 74 -3.47 15.45 1.25
CA ALA A 74 -3.58 16.54 0.29
C ALA A 74 -4.10 17.79 0.99
N ILE A 75 -3.68 18.97 0.54
CA ILE A 75 -4.12 20.26 1.08
C ILE A 75 -4.76 21.08 -0.05
N THR A 76 -5.91 21.70 0.23
CA THR A 76 -6.60 22.56 -0.73
C THR A 76 -5.74 23.77 -1.11
N SER A 77 -5.97 24.32 -2.30
CA SER A 77 -5.17 25.43 -2.85
C SER A 77 -5.27 26.71 -2.00
N ASP A 78 -6.42 26.95 -1.37
CA ASP A 78 -6.66 28.02 -0.39
C ASP A 78 -6.02 27.76 0.99
N ARG A 79 -5.51 26.55 1.21
CA ARG A 79 -4.85 26.07 2.44
C ARG A 79 -5.78 26.07 3.66
N GLU A 80 -7.09 25.98 3.46
CA GLU A 80 -8.05 25.93 4.55
C GLU A 80 -8.31 24.49 5.03
N GLN A 81 -8.23 23.51 4.13
CA GLN A 81 -8.57 22.13 4.39
C GLN A 81 -7.41 21.17 4.07
N LEU A 82 -7.12 20.27 5.01
CA LEU A 82 -6.18 19.17 4.86
C LEU A 82 -6.93 17.84 4.90
N LEU A 83 -6.78 17.04 3.86
CA LEU A 83 -7.32 15.69 3.73
C LEU A 83 -6.28 14.67 4.18
N VAL A 84 -6.72 13.66 4.91
CA VAL A 84 -5.89 12.56 5.42
C VAL A 84 -6.58 11.24 5.08
N THR A 85 -5.91 10.36 4.35
CA THR A 85 -6.43 9.02 4.08
C THR A 85 -6.00 8.04 5.17
N HIS A 86 -6.75 6.95 5.33
CA HIS A 86 -6.49 5.91 6.34
C HIS A 86 -6.32 4.56 5.67
N LEU A 87 -5.10 3.99 5.65
CA LEU A 87 -4.72 2.91 4.72
C LEU A 87 -5.67 1.71 4.68
N PHE A 88 -6.11 1.23 5.85
CA PHE A 88 -6.91 0.01 6.00
C PHE A 88 -8.42 0.28 6.09
N SER A 89 -8.86 1.53 5.90
CA SER A 89 -10.28 1.87 5.83
C SER A 89 -10.60 2.78 4.65
N GLY A 90 -11.88 2.85 4.28
CA GLY A 90 -12.34 3.87 3.34
C GLY A 90 -12.38 5.28 3.92
N ASP A 91 -11.90 5.51 5.15
CA ASP A 91 -12.06 6.81 5.80
C ASP A 91 -11.11 7.86 5.22
N VAL A 92 -11.64 9.08 5.11
CA VAL A 92 -10.88 10.29 4.81
C VAL A 92 -11.22 11.33 5.87
N THR A 93 -10.22 11.72 6.63
CA THR A 93 -10.36 12.77 7.64
C THR A 93 -10.04 14.13 7.01
N SER A 94 -10.93 15.10 7.20
CA SER A 94 -10.69 16.51 6.89
C SER A 94 -10.31 17.27 8.16
N ILE A 95 -9.26 18.08 8.06
CA ILE A 95 -8.76 18.94 9.13
C ILE A 95 -8.84 20.39 8.67
N ASP A 96 -9.44 21.24 9.49
CA ASP A 96 -9.35 22.70 9.32
C ASP A 96 -7.92 23.14 9.71
N VAL A 97 -7.18 23.66 8.75
CA VAL A 97 -5.75 23.98 8.88
C VAL A 97 -5.52 25.06 9.93
N LYS A 98 -6.39 26.07 9.97
CA LYS A 98 -6.26 27.24 10.85
C LYS A 98 -6.46 26.89 12.32
N THR A 99 -7.42 26.03 12.62
CA THR A 99 -7.76 25.59 13.97
C THR A 99 -7.02 24.32 14.37
N SER A 100 -6.44 23.60 13.40
CA SER A 100 -5.80 22.29 13.59
C SER A 100 -6.74 21.28 14.23
N LYS A 101 -8.01 21.26 13.80
CA LYS A 101 -9.02 20.35 14.31
C LYS A 101 -9.63 19.54 13.19
N VAL A 102 -9.92 18.28 13.47
CA VAL A 102 -10.75 17.45 12.61
C VAL A 102 -12.12 18.12 12.46
N SER A 103 -12.50 18.43 11.22
CA SER A 103 -13.77 19.07 10.87
C SER A 103 -14.81 18.05 10.40
N HIS A 104 -14.39 17.06 9.62
CA HIS A 104 -15.27 16.03 9.07
C HIS A 104 -14.52 14.71 8.85
N ILE A 105 -15.25 13.60 8.83
CA ILE A 105 -14.75 12.28 8.41
C ILE A 105 -15.79 11.71 7.45
N VAL A 106 -15.36 11.37 6.24
CA VAL A 106 -16.19 10.70 5.23
C VAL A 106 -15.64 9.30 4.98
N SER A 107 -16.52 8.35 4.64
CA SER A 107 -16.12 7.00 4.24
C SER A 107 -16.34 6.80 2.74
N THR A 108 -15.35 6.23 2.03
CA THR A 108 -15.44 5.80 0.63
C THR A 108 -16.01 4.38 0.48
N GLY A 109 -16.26 3.69 1.59
CA GLY A 109 -16.82 2.34 1.66
C GLY A 109 -16.10 1.47 2.71
N LEU A 110 -16.85 0.61 3.40
CA LEU A 110 -16.26 -0.37 4.34
C LEU A 110 -15.50 -1.50 3.61
N ASP A 111 -15.78 -1.66 2.33
CA ASP A 111 -15.14 -2.61 1.43
C ASP A 111 -13.81 -2.08 0.85
N ILE A 112 -13.36 -0.86 1.19
CA ILE A 112 -12.15 -0.22 0.66
C ILE A 112 -10.87 -0.50 1.47
N SER A 113 -9.88 -1.14 0.85
CA SER A 113 -8.52 -1.29 1.34
C SER A 113 -7.55 -0.46 0.50
N SER A 114 -6.30 -0.34 0.93
CA SER A 114 -5.25 0.39 0.21
C SER A 114 -5.65 1.83 -0.14
N ASN A 115 -5.97 2.60 0.91
CA ASN A 115 -6.29 4.02 0.83
C ASN A 115 -5.05 4.87 1.14
N GLN A 116 -4.01 4.75 0.31
CA GLN A 116 -2.69 5.38 0.54
C GLN A 116 -2.53 6.78 -0.07
N PHE A 117 -3.40 7.19 -0.99
CA PHE A 117 -3.18 8.38 -1.81
C PHE A 117 -4.46 9.19 -2.01
N VAL A 118 -4.30 10.50 -2.10
CA VAL A 118 -5.36 11.44 -2.47
C VAL A 118 -4.76 12.57 -3.29
N ALA A 119 -5.38 12.91 -4.41
CA ALA A 119 -5.05 14.11 -5.19
C ALA A 119 -6.27 15.02 -5.27
N ILE A 120 -6.05 16.33 -5.20
CA ILE A 120 -7.08 17.34 -5.43
C ILE A 120 -6.98 17.77 -6.90
N GLY A 121 -8.11 17.79 -7.59
CA GLY A 121 -8.18 18.25 -8.98
C GLY A 121 -7.76 19.71 -9.13
N PRO A 122 -7.27 20.13 -10.31
CA PRO A 122 -6.92 21.52 -10.61
C PRO A 122 -7.96 22.58 -10.22
N SER A 123 -9.26 22.29 -10.31
CA SER A 123 -10.32 23.22 -9.89
C SER A 123 -10.37 23.43 -8.37
N GLY A 124 -9.92 22.43 -7.61
CA GLY A 124 -10.03 22.40 -6.16
C GLY A 124 -11.37 21.86 -5.64
N ASP A 125 -12.30 21.48 -6.52
CA ASP A 125 -13.65 21.05 -6.13
C ASP A 125 -13.75 19.55 -5.84
N LYS A 126 -12.82 18.75 -6.38
CA LYS A 126 -12.84 17.28 -6.26
C LYS A 126 -11.54 16.72 -5.72
N ALA A 127 -11.63 15.64 -4.95
CA ALA A 127 -10.50 14.79 -4.59
C ALA A 127 -10.66 13.37 -5.15
N TYR A 128 -9.56 12.80 -5.61
CA TYR A 128 -9.48 11.50 -6.27
C TYR A 128 -8.64 10.54 -5.44
N LEU A 129 -9.18 9.37 -5.17
CA LEU A 129 -8.59 8.36 -4.29
C LEU A 129 -8.51 7.01 -5.02
N PRO A 130 -7.35 6.66 -5.60
CA PRO A 130 -7.11 5.35 -6.17
C PRO A 130 -7.04 4.31 -5.03
N GLN A 131 -7.87 3.28 -5.12
CA GLN A 131 -8.17 2.35 -4.03
C GLN A 131 -8.50 0.95 -4.57
N THR A 132 -8.37 -0.06 -3.71
CA THR A 132 -8.84 -1.42 -3.99
C THR A 132 -10.09 -1.70 -3.17
N ARG A 133 -11.19 -2.11 -3.82
CA ARG A 133 -12.36 -2.67 -3.14
C ARG A 133 -12.18 -4.17 -2.96
N SER A 134 -12.67 -4.72 -1.86
CA SER A 134 -12.65 -6.16 -1.59
C SER A 134 -14.06 -6.68 -1.36
N ASN A 135 -14.38 -7.81 -1.97
CA ASN A 135 -15.66 -8.50 -1.86
C ASN A 135 -15.55 -9.68 -0.90
N VAL A 136 -15.30 -9.36 0.38
CA VAL A 136 -14.90 -10.33 1.41
C VAL A 136 -15.99 -11.34 1.76
N ASP A 137 -17.26 -11.02 1.50
CA ASP A 137 -18.41 -11.87 1.80
C ASP A 137 -18.74 -12.86 0.66
N ASN A 138 -18.13 -12.68 -0.52
CA ASN A 138 -18.35 -13.58 -1.64
C ASN A 138 -17.60 -14.90 -1.44
N THR A 139 -18.37 -15.97 -1.27
CA THR A 139 -17.80 -17.31 -1.05
C THR A 139 -17.36 -18.01 -2.33
N ALA A 140 -17.74 -17.49 -3.51
CA ALA A 140 -17.21 -17.93 -4.78
C ALA A 140 -15.94 -17.13 -5.09
N LEU A 141 -14.79 -17.62 -4.64
CA LEU A 141 -13.48 -17.00 -4.84
C LEU A 141 -12.98 -17.22 -6.29
N LEU A 142 -13.70 -16.65 -7.25
CA LEU A 142 -13.29 -16.61 -8.66
C LEU A 142 -12.30 -15.46 -8.87
N PHE A 143 -11.41 -15.59 -9.87
CA PHE A 143 -10.35 -14.63 -10.14
C PHE A 143 -10.88 -13.19 -10.24
N ASP A 144 -12.03 -12.97 -10.90
CA ASP A 144 -12.62 -11.67 -11.23
C ASP A 144 -13.63 -11.13 -10.19
N SER A 145 -13.72 -11.76 -9.02
CA SER A 145 -14.83 -11.50 -8.08
C SER A 145 -14.40 -11.12 -6.66
N THR A 146 -13.09 -11.06 -6.41
CA THR A 146 -12.48 -10.91 -5.07
C THR A 146 -12.12 -9.47 -4.74
N VAL A 147 -11.44 -8.78 -5.66
CA VAL A 147 -10.99 -7.40 -5.52
C VAL A 147 -11.31 -6.58 -6.77
N PHE A 148 -11.47 -5.26 -6.63
CA PHE A 148 -11.80 -4.37 -7.74
C PHE A 148 -11.02 -3.05 -7.67
N PRO A 149 -10.29 -2.67 -8.73
CA PRO A 149 -9.57 -1.41 -8.79
C PRO A 149 -10.54 -0.24 -9.05
N VAL A 150 -10.51 0.78 -8.19
CA VAL A 150 -11.38 1.96 -8.33
C VAL A 150 -10.63 3.26 -8.09
N VAL A 151 -11.16 4.36 -8.64
CA VAL A 151 -10.88 5.72 -8.15
C VAL A 151 -12.16 6.28 -7.55
N ASN A 152 -12.17 6.41 -6.23
CA ASN A 152 -13.25 7.12 -5.54
C ASN A 152 -13.07 8.63 -5.69
N ILE A 153 -14.20 9.34 -5.84
CA ILE A 153 -14.21 10.79 -5.99
C ILE A 153 -15.00 11.40 -4.82
N LEU A 154 -14.40 12.38 -4.16
CA LEU A 154 -15.06 13.22 -3.16
C LEU A 154 -15.31 14.61 -3.74
N ASP A 155 -16.49 15.15 -3.51
CA ASP A 155 -16.78 16.58 -3.63
C ASP A 155 -16.25 17.28 -2.38
N LEU A 156 -15.38 18.29 -2.53
CA LEU A 156 -14.67 18.91 -1.42
C LEU A 156 -15.44 20.00 -0.66
N PRO A 157 -16.30 20.83 -1.30
CA PRO A 157 -17.10 21.81 -0.57
C PRO A 157 -17.88 21.21 0.62
N ASP A 158 -18.47 20.03 0.42
CA ASP A 158 -19.24 19.32 1.45
C ASP A 158 -18.56 18.05 1.98
N LEU A 159 -17.41 17.67 1.43
CA LEU A 159 -16.69 16.41 1.68
C LEU A 159 -17.59 15.15 1.50
N ASN A 160 -18.29 15.08 0.38
CA ASN A 160 -19.23 13.99 0.08
C ASN A 160 -18.69 12.99 -0.94
N LEU A 161 -18.95 11.71 -0.73
CA LEU A 161 -18.62 10.67 -1.71
C LEU A 161 -19.53 10.75 -2.93
N MET A 162 -18.93 10.93 -4.10
CA MET A 162 -19.61 10.96 -5.40
C MET A 162 -19.73 9.53 -5.98
N VAL A 163 -20.66 8.74 -5.44
CA VAL A 163 -20.80 7.30 -5.79
C VAL A 163 -20.99 7.07 -7.31
N ARG A 164 -21.68 7.98 -8.00
CA ARG A 164 -21.96 7.85 -9.44
C ARG A 164 -20.78 8.21 -10.33
N ASP A 165 -19.86 9.01 -9.82
CA ASP A 165 -18.67 9.48 -10.53
C ASP A 165 -17.46 8.59 -10.25
N ARG A 166 -17.62 7.56 -9.40
CA ARG A 166 -16.58 6.56 -9.15
C ARG A 166 -16.14 5.93 -10.46
N ILE A 167 -14.83 5.91 -10.69
CA ILE A 167 -14.23 5.21 -11.81
C ILE A 167 -13.95 3.78 -11.39
N THR A 168 -14.58 2.82 -12.08
CA THR A 168 -14.28 1.39 -11.95
C THR A 168 -13.32 1.02 -13.07
N ILE A 169 -12.04 0.84 -12.73
CA ILE A 169 -10.94 0.90 -13.72
C ILE A 169 -11.01 -0.29 -14.68
N ASP A 170 -11.30 -1.48 -14.18
CA ASP A 170 -11.47 -2.71 -14.97
C ASP A 170 -12.59 -2.61 -16.02
N THR A 171 -13.62 -1.80 -15.74
CA THR A 171 -14.74 -1.58 -16.67
C THR A 171 -14.50 -0.39 -17.60
N ALA A 172 -13.82 0.65 -17.12
CA ALA A 172 -13.51 1.83 -17.90
C ALA A 172 -12.41 1.55 -18.93
N ASP A 173 -11.40 0.78 -18.55
CA ASP A 173 -10.20 0.46 -19.33
C ASP A 173 -10.09 -1.07 -19.51
N GLU A 174 -9.09 -1.69 -18.89
CA GLU A 174 -8.90 -3.14 -18.83
C GLU A 174 -8.53 -3.58 -17.40
N PRO A 175 -8.54 -4.89 -17.10
CA PRO A 175 -8.18 -5.39 -15.77
C PRO A 175 -6.77 -4.97 -15.32
N VAL A 176 -6.69 -4.41 -14.12
CA VAL A 176 -5.46 -3.90 -13.49
C VAL A 176 -5.44 -4.20 -12.00
N ASN A 177 -4.27 -4.05 -11.37
CA ASN A 177 -4.11 -4.31 -9.95
C ASN A 177 -3.45 -3.15 -9.19
N MET A 178 -3.89 -2.95 -7.94
CA MET A 178 -3.36 -1.97 -6.98
C MET A 178 -3.20 -0.55 -7.56
N PRO A 179 -4.29 0.15 -7.91
CA PRO A 179 -4.21 1.56 -8.27
C PRO A 179 -3.62 2.34 -7.09
N PHE A 180 -2.50 3.03 -7.31
CA PHE A 180 -1.69 3.57 -6.23
C PHE A 180 -1.70 5.10 -6.17
N SER A 181 -1.60 5.75 -7.32
CA SER A 181 -1.50 7.20 -7.44
C SER A 181 -2.28 7.68 -8.66
N VAL A 182 -2.73 8.93 -8.63
CA VAL A 182 -3.57 9.53 -9.67
C VAL A 182 -3.12 10.95 -9.99
N ALA A 183 -3.12 11.30 -11.28
CA ALA A 183 -2.91 12.66 -11.78
C ALA A 183 -4.08 13.07 -12.68
N ILE A 184 -4.46 14.34 -12.60
CA ILE A 184 -5.60 14.91 -13.31
C ILE A 184 -5.07 15.98 -14.26
N SER A 185 -5.48 15.91 -15.53
CA SER A 185 -5.08 16.90 -16.54
C SER A 185 -5.51 18.31 -16.15
N PRO A 186 -4.79 19.37 -16.57
CA PRO A 186 -5.13 20.74 -16.19
C PRO A 186 -6.55 21.19 -16.56
N ASP A 187 -7.13 20.59 -17.60
CA ASP A 187 -8.51 20.81 -18.04
C ASP A 187 -9.54 19.89 -17.38
N GLU A 188 -9.08 19.00 -16.48
CA GLU A 188 -9.84 17.99 -15.74
C GLU A 188 -10.58 16.95 -16.59
N ASN A 189 -10.26 16.85 -17.89
CA ASN A 189 -10.93 15.90 -18.78
C ASN A 189 -10.31 14.50 -18.74
N VAL A 190 -9.05 14.36 -18.31
CA VAL A 190 -8.32 13.10 -18.36
C VAL A 190 -7.69 12.78 -17.01
N VAL A 191 -7.83 11.51 -16.59
CA VAL A 191 -7.21 10.96 -15.39
C VAL A 191 -6.16 9.94 -15.79
N PHE A 192 -4.98 10.05 -15.19
CA PHE A 192 -3.90 9.07 -15.30
C PHE A 192 -3.80 8.34 -13.96
N VAL A 193 -4.01 7.03 -13.96
CA VAL A 193 -3.93 6.18 -12.75
C VAL A 193 -2.74 5.25 -12.88
N ALA A 194 -1.77 5.35 -11.96
CA ALA A 194 -0.67 4.41 -11.89
C ALA A 194 -1.11 3.14 -11.14
N ASN A 195 -1.06 2.01 -11.83
CA ASN A 195 -1.50 0.71 -11.32
C ASN A 195 -0.26 -0.09 -10.89
N ALA A 196 0.02 -0.08 -9.59
CA ALA A 196 1.27 -0.59 -9.04
C ALA A 196 1.41 -2.11 -9.17
N GLY A 197 0.30 -2.85 -9.23
CA GLY A 197 0.31 -4.30 -9.34
C GLY A 197 0.54 -4.78 -10.75
N SER A 198 -0.03 -4.10 -11.74
CA SER A 198 -0.02 -4.52 -13.14
C SER A 198 1.02 -3.80 -14.01
N ASP A 199 1.83 -2.93 -13.41
CA ASP A 199 2.98 -2.24 -14.04
C ASP A 199 2.60 -1.33 -15.22
N ASP A 200 1.45 -0.66 -15.11
CA ASP A 200 0.86 0.17 -16.16
C ASP A 200 0.26 1.49 -15.64
N VAL A 201 -0.18 2.31 -16.60
CA VAL A 201 -1.00 3.50 -16.38
C VAL A 201 -2.27 3.42 -17.21
N SER A 202 -3.43 3.43 -16.55
CA SER A 202 -4.72 3.66 -17.19
C SER A 202 -4.94 5.16 -17.46
N VAL A 203 -5.34 5.50 -18.68
CA VAL A 203 -5.68 6.87 -19.08
C VAL A 203 -7.15 6.95 -19.40
N ILE A 204 -7.92 7.71 -18.62
CA ILE A 204 -9.39 7.68 -18.63
C ILE A 204 -9.95 9.06 -18.95
N ASP A 205 -10.83 9.15 -19.96
CA ASP A 205 -11.58 10.36 -20.31
C ASP A 205 -12.83 10.47 -19.44
N GLN A 206 -12.85 11.44 -18.53
CA GLN A 206 -13.94 11.68 -17.57
C GLN A 206 -15.27 12.09 -18.21
N ARG A 207 -15.26 12.54 -19.45
CA ARG A 207 -16.52 12.95 -20.13
C ARG A 207 -17.28 11.74 -20.65
N THR A 208 -16.59 10.63 -20.84
CA THR A 208 -17.14 9.40 -21.40
C THR A 208 -17.08 8.22 -20.45
N ASP A 209 -16.33 8.34 -19.35
CA ASP A 209 -16.00 7.27 -18.41
C ASP A 209 -15.33 6.06 -19.10
N ARG A 210 -14.45 6.34 -20.08
CA ARG A 210 -13.75 5.30 -20.86
C ARG A 210 -12.25 5.54 -20.91
N GLY A 211 -11.51 4.45 -20.88
CA GLY A 211 -10.09 4.38 -21.18
C GLY A 211 -9.83 4.85 -22.62
N VAL A 212 -8.82 5.70 -22.78
CA VAL A 212 -8.32 6.19 -24.07
C VAL A 212 -6.92 5.68 -24.37
N ALA A 213 -6.18 5.22 -23.36
CA ALA A 213 -4.95 4.48 -23.51
C ALA A 213 -4.65 3.64 -22.25
N HIS A 214 -3.88 2.58 -22.46
CA HIS A 214 -3.30 1.74 -21.44
C HIS A 214 -1.81 1.63 -21.71
N ILE A 215 -0.98 2.12 -20.79
CA ILE A 215 0.43 2.39 -21.06
C ILE A 215 1.30 1.58 -20.10
N SER A 216 1.99 0.56 -20.62
CA SER A 216 2.99 -0.18 -19.84
C SER A 216 4.15 0.73 -19.42
N VAL A 217 4.57 0.61 -18.17
CA VAL A 217 5.70 1.35 -17.58
C VAL A 217 6.66 0.38 -16.89
N GLY A 218 7.51 0.87 -15.99
CA GLY A 218 8.41 0.01 -15.22
C GLY A 218 7.72 -0.57 -13.97
N ALA A 219 8.45 -1.41 -13.26
CA ALA A 219 7.92 -2.20 -12.14
C ALA A 219 7.46 -1.34 -10.95
N ASN A 220 6.24 -1.65 -10.50
CA ASN A 220 5.53 -1.12 -9.35
C ASN A 220 5.42 0.42 -9.38
N PRO A 221 4.70 1.01 -10.35
CA PRO A 221 4.55 2.46 -10.43
C PRO A 221 3.74 2.98 -9.25
N ARG A 222 4.35 3.82 -8.40
CA ARG A 222 3.71 4.34 -7.15
C ARG A 222 3.52 5.85 -7.12
N GLY A 223 4.00 6.58 -8.12
CA GLY A 223 3.81 8.03 -8.20
C GLY A 223 3.56 8.45 -9.63
N VAL A 224 2.54 9.29 -9.84
CA VAL A 224 2.26 9.90 -11.14
C VAL A 224 2.09 11.41 -10.97
N ALA A 225 2.66 12.18 -11.88
CA ALA A 225 2.52 13.64 -11.90
C ALA A 225 2.44 14.15 -13.34
N ILE A 226 1.58 15.14 -13.58
CA ILE A 226 1.43 15.80 -14.88
C ILE A 226 2.03 17.20 -14.85
N THR A 227 2.59 17.64 -15.97
CA THR A 227 3.09 19.02 -16.10
C THR A 227 1.95 20.04 -16.05
N PRO A 228 2.19 21.28 -15.59
CA PRO A 228 1.15 22.31 -15.57
C PRO A 228 0.55 22.66 -16.94
N ASP A 229 1.33 22.47 -18.02
CA ASP A 229 0.84 22.64 -19.39
C ASP A 229 0.10 21.41 -19.94
N GLY A 230 0.05 20.32 -19.16
CA GLY A 230 -0.62 19.08 -19.52
C GLY A 230 0.15 18.18 -20.48
N SER A 231 1.28 18.61 -21.03
CA SER A 231 1.97 17.95 -22.15
C SER A 231 2.68 16.62 -21.79
N ARG A 232 3.04 16.43 -20.52
CA ARG A 232 3.82 15.27 -20.09
C ARG A 232 3.36 14.72 -18.75
N VAL A 233 3.38 13.40 -18.65
CA VAL A 233 3.16 12.67 -17.40
C VAL A 233 4.44 11.94 -17.01
N PHE A 234 4.79 12.00 -15.73
CA PHE A 234 5.96 11.34 -15.15
C PHE A 234 5.48 10.25 -14.20
N VAL A 235 6.04 9.04 -14.34
CA VAL A 235 5.67 7.87 -13.56
C VAL A 235 6.90 7.30 -12.87
N ASN A 236 6.86 7.21 -11.54
CA ASN A 236 7.94 6.68 -10.72
C ASN A 236 7.80 5.17 -10.52
N ASN A 237 8.70 4.41 -11.15
CA ASN A 237 8.73 2.95 -11.14
C ASN A 237 9.61 2.48 -9.98
N VAL A 238 9.04 2.30 -8.78
CA VAL A 238 9.85 2.23 -7.56
C VAL A 238 10.68 0.96 -7.44
N LEU A 239 10.28 -0.13 -8.11
CA LEU A 239 11.04 -1.38 -8.11
C LEU A 239 12.00 -1.51 -9.30
N ASP A 240 11.98 -0.57 -10.24
CA ASP A 240 13.02 -0.43 -11.25
C ASP A 240 14.02 0.69 -10.95
N GLY A 241 13.67 1.63 -10.06
CA GLY A 241 14.52 2.80 -9.79
C GLY A 241 14.56 3.77 -10.97
N THR A 242 13.51 3.76 -11.81
CA THR A 242 13.41 4.56 -13.04
C THR A 242 12.19 5.49 -13.03
N LEU A 243 12.21 6.47 -13.92
CA LEU A 243 11.10 7.37 -14.22
C LEU A 243 10.68 7.21 -15.67
N SER A 244 9.43 6.82 -15.92
CA SER A 244 8.86 6.88 -17.28
C SER A 244 8.31 8.28 -17.56
N VAL A 245 8.58 8.81 -18.75
CA VAL A 245 8.03 10.06 -19.27
C VAL A 245 7.07 9.73 -20.40
N ILE A 246 5.80 10.05 -20.20
CA ILE A 246 4.71 9.82 -21.14
C ILE A 246 4.38 11.15 -21.82
N ASP A 247 4.30 11.14 -23.15
CA ASP A 247 3.73 12.24 -23.92
C ASP A 247 2.19 12.12 -23.93
N THR A 248 1.48 13.20 -23.63
CA THR A 248 0.02 13.15 -23.48
C THR A 248 -0.75 13.28 -24.78
N ASP A 249 -0.11 13.75 -25.85
CA ASP A 249 -0.75 13.83 -27.17
C ASP A 249 -0.73 12.47 -27.85
N ASP A 250 0.43 11.79 -27.80
CA ASP A 250 0.62 10.47 -28.40
C ASP A 250 0.26 9.31 -27.45
N LEU A 251 0.16 9.58 -26.14
CA LEU A 251 -0.12 8.58 -25.08
C LEU A 251 0.86 7.41 -25.09
N VAL A 252 2.15 7.71 -25.25
CA VAL A 252 3.25 6.72 -25.23
C VAL A 252 4.39 7.15 -24.33
N VAL A 253 5.13 6.18 -23.80
CA VAL A 253 6.40 6.44 -23.12
C VAL A 253 7.43 6.92 -24.15
N THR A 254 7.88 8.16 -24.01
CA THR A 254 8.90 8.78 -24.87
C THR A 254 10.30 8.67 -24.29
N GLN A 255 10.42 8.49 -22.97
CA GLN A 255 11.70 8.38 -22.29
C GLN A 255 11.58 7.55 -21.01
N THR A 256 12.63 6.79 -20.69
CA THR A 256 12.85 6.20 -19.37
C THR A 256 14.15 6.76 -18.81
N VAL A 257 14.13 7.25 -17.57
CA VAL A 257 15.27 7.89 -16.90
C VAL A 257 15.65 7.08 -15.67
N ASP A 258 16.91 6.67 -15.57
CA ASP A 258 17.43 6.05 -14.35
C ASP A 258 17.51 7.10 -13.22
N LEU A 259 16.86 6.81 -12.09
CA LEU A 259 16.83 7.69 -10.93
C LEU A 259 17.80 7.24 -9.85
N THR A 260 17.77 5.95 -9.51
CA THR A 260 18.55 5.39 -8.41
C THR A 260 18.76 3.90 -8.58
N ASP A 261 19.88 3.41 -8.09
CA ASP A 261 20.05 1.99 -7.85
C ASP A 261 19.20 1.57 -6.63
N ILE A 262 18.59 0.38 -6.70
CA ILE A 262 17.84 -0.17 -5.57
C ILE A 262 18.81 -0.96 -4.68
N PRO A 263 18.95 -0.60 -3.40
CA PRO A 263 19.96 -1.18 -2.50
C PRO A 263 19.50 -2.54 -1.94
N LEU A 264 19.06 -3.45 -2.79
CA LEU A 264 18.67 -4.82 -2.45
C LEU A 264 19.54 -5.81 -3.23
N PRO A 265 19.91 -6.97 -2.65
CA PRO A 265 20.47 -8.07 -3.44
C PRO A 265 19.52 -8.47 -4.57
N GLU A 266 20.07 -8.82 -5.74
CA GLU A 266 19.30 -9.13 -6.95
C GLU A 266 18.14 -10.11 -6.70
N THR A 267 18.41 -11.23 -6.02
CA THR A 267 17.40 -12.25 -5.70
C THR A 267 16.26 -11.71 -4.81
N ILE A 268 16.57 -10.81 -3.87
CA ILE A 268 15.56 -10.19 -2.99
C ILE A 268 14.74 -9.17 -3.78
N LEU A 269 15.37 -8.40 -4.66
CA LEU A 269 14.66 -7.45 -5.53
C LEU A 269 13.73 -8.19 -6.49
N GLN A 270 14.20 -9.28 -7.10
CA GLN A 270 13.38 -10.14 -7.96
C GLN A 270 12.18 -10.71 -7.18
N GLY A 271 12.39 -11.24 -5.99
CA GLY A 271 11.30 -11.72 -5.13
C GLY A 271 10.30 -10.63 -4.77
N LYS A 272 10.78 -9.41 -4.49
CA LYS A 272 9.95 -8.25 -4.22
C LYS A 272 9.13 -7.83 -5.44
N LYS A 273 9.70 -7.86 -6.64
CA LYS A 273 8.97 -7.60 -7.90
C LYS A 273 7.84 -8.61 -8.09
N ILE A 274 8.15 -9.91 -7.98
CA ILE A 274 7.16 -10.98 -8.08
C ILE A 274 6.03 -10.78 -7.06
N PHE A 275 6.37 -10.49 -5.81
CA PHE A 275 5.39 -10.28 -4.74
C PHE A 275 4.41 -9.12 -5.03
N ASN A 276 4.88 -8.08 -5.70
CA ASN A 276 4.07 -6.90 -6.03
C ASN A 276 3.40 -6.99 -7.39
N SER A 277 3.68 -8.03 -8.19
CA SER A 277 3.25 -8.10 -9.58
C SER A 277 1.99 -8.94 -9.75
N ALA A 278 1.14 -8.46 -10.64
CA ALA A 278 0.01 -9.11 -11.26
C ALA A 278 0.19 -9.15 -12.79
N SER A 279 1.30 -8.64 -13.34
CA SER A 279 1.47 -8.38 -14.78
C SER A 279 1.77 -9.61 -15.64
N GLU A 280 1.77 -10.81 -15.06
CA GLU A 280 2.22 -12.04 -15.71
C GLU A 280 1.23 -13.20 -15.50
N PRO A 281 0.88 -13.97 -16.54
CA PRO A 281 -0.01 -15.14 -16.43
C PRO A 281 0.50 -16.25 -15.50
N LEU A 282 1.79 -16.26 -15.18
CA LEU A 282 2.33 -17.18 -14.17
C LEU A 282 1.83 -16.84 -12.76
N LEU A 283 1.57 -15.56 -12.49
CA LEU A 283 1.21 -15.05 -11.17
C LEU A 283 -0.30 -14.94 -11.00
N THR A 284 -1.02 -14.48 -12.01
CA THR A 284 -2.47 -14.31 -11.93
C THR A 284 -3.14 -14.34 -13.30
N THR A 285 -4.46 -14.54 -13.33
CA THR A 285 -5.29 -14.36 -14.52
C THR A 285 -5.69 -12.90 -14.66
N ASP A 286 -5.63 -12.36 -15.89
CA ASP A 286 -6.10 -11.02 -16.28
C ASP A 286 -5.64 -9.90 -15.33
N ASN A 287 -4.37 -9.92 -14.92
CA ASN A 287 -3.77 -8.89 -14.08
C ASN A 287 -4.53 -8.57 -12.78
N TRP A 288 -5.31 -9.51 -12.24
CA TRP A 288 -6.36 -9.15 -11.27
C TRP A 288 -5.84 -8.94 -9.85
N ILE A 289 -4.92 -9.79 -9.40
CA ILE A 289 -4.48 -9.83 -8.00
C ILE A 289 -3.00 -10.19 -7.87
N SER A 290 -2.36 -9.59 -6.88
CA SER A 290 -0.97 -9.87 -6.48
C SER A 290 -0.91 -10.21 -4.99
N CYS A 291 0.20 -10.78 -4.51
CA CYS A 291 0.38 -10.98 -3.05
C CYS A 291 0.24 -9.65 -2.30
N ALA A 292 0.80 -8.56 -2.85
CA ALA A 292 0.75 -7.22 -2.27
C ALA A 292 -0.67 -6.62 -2.18
N THR A 293 -1.65 -7.14 -2.94
CA THR A 293 -3.04 -6.71 -2.84
C THR A 293 -3.61 -6.96 -1.45
N CYS A 294 -3.30 -8.12 -0.86
CA CYS A 294 -3.72 -8.49 0.49
C CYS A 294 -2.61 -8.20 1.52
N HIS A 295 -1.35 -8.22 1.10
CA HIS A 295 -0.19 -8.06 1.97
C HIS A 295 0.63 -6.81 1.64
N PHE A 296 0.00 -5.64 1.71
CA PHE A 296 0.63 -4.36 1.37
C PHE A 296 1.93 -4.14 2.17
N ASP A 297 3.07 -4.07 1.47
CA ASP A 297 4.42 -4.01 2.05
C ASP A 297 4.69 -5.09 3.14
N GLY A 298 4.10 -6.28 2.97
CA GLY A 298 4.22 -7.40 3.91
C GLY A 298 3.30 -7.31 5.13
N MET A 299 2.45 -6.29 5.22
CA MET A 299 1.44 -6.16 6.28
C MET A 299 0.18 -6.99 5.95
N MET A 300 -0.95 -6.63 6.54
CA MET A 300 -2.29 -7.19 6.29
C MET A 300 -3.15 -6.15 5.58
N ASP A 301 -4.23 -6.56 4.93
CA ASP A 301 -5.25 -5.68 4.33
C ASP A 301 -6.33 -5.23 5.33
N GLY A 302 -6.30 -5.76 6.56
CA GLY A 302 -7.29 -5.50 7.60
C GLY A 302 -8.62 -6.23 7.38
N ARG A 303 -8.67 -7.26 6.52
CA ARG A 303 -9.89 -7.96 6.12
C ARG A 303 -9.99 -9.37 6.68
N THR A 304 -11.24 -9.80 6.83
CA THR A 304 -11.63 -11.18 7.09
C THR A 304 -12.43 -11.68 5.90
N TRP A 305 -11.90 -12.69 5.22
CA TRP A 305 -12.43 -13.26 4.00
C TRP A 305 -13.27 -14.51 4.29
N LEU A 306 -14.40 -14.65 3.60
CA LEU A 306 -15.27 -15.82 3.64
C LEU A 306 -14.97 -16.75 2.44
N GLY A 307 -15.56 -17.96 2.45
CA GLY A 307 -15.49 -18.90 1.32
C GLY A 307 -14.41 -19.98 1.44
N PHE A 308 -13.52 -19.88 2.43
CA PHE A 308 -12.54 -20.94 2.68
C PHE A 308 -13.19 -22.17 3.36
N PRO A 309 -12.74 -23.40 3.04
CA PRO A 309 -13.28 -24.63 3.63
C PRO A 309 -13.18 -24.67 5.16
N ASP A 310 -12.11 -24.10 5.73
CA ASP A 310 -11.85 -24.12 7.18
C ASP A 310 -12.41 -22.87 7.91
N GLY A 311 -13.31 -22.14 7.26
CA GLY A 311 -14.02 -21.00 7.84
C GLY A 311 -13.40 -19.63 7.53
N PRO A 312 -13.96 -18.55 8.12
CA PRO A 312 -13.51 -17.18 7.89
C PRO A 312 -12.05 -16.96 8.32
N ARG A 313 -11.25 -16.31 7.46
CA ARG A 313 -9.83 -16.05 7.73
C ARG A 313 -9.51 -14.58 7.56
N ASN A 314 -8.87 -13.99 8.57
CA ASN A 314 -8.26 -12.69 8.38
C ASN A 314 -6.92 -12.82 7.65
N THR A 315 -6.58 -11.85 6.80
CA THR A 315 -5.26 -11.81 6.16
C THR A 315 -4.18 -11.59 7.23
N PRO A 316 -3.23 -12.53 7.43
CA PRO A 316 -2.16 -12.35 8.40
C PRO A 316 -1.09 -11.38 7.89
N SER A 317 -0.36 -10.75 8.81
CA SER A 317 0.88 -10.05 8.46
C SER A 317 1.97 -11.06 8.08
N LEU A 318 2.78 -10.75 7.08
CA LEU A 318 3.94 -11.56 6.66
C LEU A 318 5.25 -11.12 7.33
N LEU A 319 5.21 -10.09 8.19
CA LEU A 319 6.39 -9.66 8.93
C LEU A 319 6.88 -10.78 9.87
N GLY A 320 8.14 -11.19 9.72
CA GLY A 320 8.80 -12.22 10.51
C GLY A 320 8.37 -13.65 10.19
N VAL A 321 7.62 -13.87 9.10
CA VAL A 321 6.93 -15.12 8.76
C VAL A 321 7.86 -16.32 8.62
N SER A 322 9.10 -16.10 8.16
CA SER A 322 10.13 -17.15 8.04
C SER A 322 10.51 -17.82 9.36
N ARG A 323 10.17 -17.21 10.49
CA ARG A 323 10.50 -17.73 11.82
C ARG A 323 9.34 -18.48 12.47
N THR A 324 8.16 -18.48 11.84
CA THR A 324 6.91 -18.98 12.43
C THR A 324 6.24 -20.05 11.56
N LEU A 325 7.03 -20.83 10.81
CA LEU A 325 6.52 -22.01 10.09
C LEU A 325 5.99 -23.09 11.07
N PRO A 326 4.98 -23.88 10.67
CA PRO A 326 4.19 -23.72 9.44
C PRO A 326 3.31 -22.46 9.48
N ILE A 327 3.08 -21.85 8.32
CA ILE A 327 2.36 -20.57 8.21
C ILE A 327 0.91 -20.80 7.75
N HIS A 328 0.17 -19.70 7.53
CA HIS A 328 -1.28 -19.68 7.26
C HIS A 328 -2.14 -20.09 8.47
N TRP A 329 -3.44 -19.75 8.47
CA TRP A 329 -4.32 -20.02 9.61
C TRP A 329 -4.41 -21.53 9.89
N SER A 330 -4.49 -22.33 8.83
CA SER A 330 -4.57 -23.78 8.96
C SER A 330 -3.22 -24.46 9.24
N GLY A 331 -2.11 -23.70 9.25
CA GLY A 331 -0.77 -24.26 9.46
C GLY A 331 -0.38 -25.29 8.40
N ASP A 332 -0.82 -25.05 7.17
CA ASP A 332 -0.76 -25.98 6.03
C ASP A 332 0.40 -25.67 5.07
N LEU A 333 1.21 -24.65 5.33
CA LEU A 333 2.40 -24.32 4.55
C LEU A 333 3.66 -24.51 5.41
N ASP A 334 4.43 -25.56 5.18
CA ASP A 334 5.61 -25.89 5.99
C ASP A 334 6.91 -25.22 5.50
N GLU A 335 6.86 -24.61 4.32
CA GLU A 335 7.90 -23.72 3.81
C GLU A 335 7.33 -22.46 3.12
N LEU A 336 8.19 -21.46 2.89
CA LEU A 336 7.77 -20.19 2.27
C LEU A 336 7.44 -20.37 0.79
N GLN A 337 7.98 -21.39 0.13
CA GLN A 337 7.76 -21.70 -1.27
C GLN A 337 6.36 -22.30 -1.52
N ASP A 338 5.67 -22.78 -0.48
CA ASP A 338 4.30 -23.28 -0.63
C ASP A 338 3.29 -22.18 -1.00
N VAL A 339 3.69 -20.90 -0.96
CA VAL A 339 2.91 -19.80 -1.57
C VAL A 339 2.65 -20.02 -3.07
N GLU A 340 3.36 -20.95 -3.72
CA GLU A 340 3.02 -21.48 -5.04
C GLU A 340 1.55 -21.93 -5.13
N VAL A 341 1.02 -22.56 -4.09
CA VAL A 341 -0.40 -22.97 -4.04
C VAL A 341 -1.30 -21.74 -3.98
N THR A 342 -0.91 -20.69 -3.26
CA THR A 342 -1.66 -19.43 -3.23
C THR A 342 -1.70 -18.76 -4.61
N ILE A 343 -0.58 -18.76 -5.34
CA ILE A 343 -0.51 -18.25 -6.72
C ILE A 343 -1.51 -18.99 -7.62
N ARG A 344 -1.57 -20.31 -7.52
CA ARG A 344 -2.44 -21.14 -8.38
C ARG A 344 -3.91 -21.09 -7.98
N GLU A 345 -4.22 -21.16 -6.69
CA GLU A 345 -5.60 -21.35 -6.23
C GLU A 345 -6.32 -20.03 -5.94
N ILE A 346 -5.62 -19.03 -5.42
CA ILE A 346 -6.22 -17.74 -5.03
C ILE A 346 -6.01 -16.69 -6.12
N GLN A 347 -4.80 -16.62 -6.67
CA GLN A 347 -4.48 -15.65 -7.74
C GLN A 347 -4.81 -16.19 -9.13
N VAL A 348 -5.06 -17.50 -9.24
CA VAL A 348 -5.41 -18.20 -10.48
C VAL A 348 -4.32 -18.02 -11.54
N GLY A 349 -3.06 -18.03 -11.12
CA GLY A 349 -1.89 -18.04 -11.99
C GLY A 349 -1.53 -19.45 -12.46
N ASN A 350 -0.75 -19.55 -13.54
CA ASN A 350 -0.21 -20.82 -14.01
C ASN A 350 0.86 -21.42 -13.08
N GLY A 351 1.36 -20.63 -12.11
CA GLY A 351 2.34 -21.00 -11.09
C GLY A 351 3.80 -20.89 -11.55
N LEU A 352 4.71 -20.82 -10.59
CA LEU A 352 6.15 -20.60 -10.81
C LEU A 352 6.96 -21.89 -10.94
N ILE A 353 6.37 -23.05 -10.64
CA ILE A 353 6.99 -24.36 -10.87
C ILE A 353 6.39 -25.05 -12.10
N ASN A 354 7.13 -26.04 -12.64
CA ASN A 354 6.62 -26.88 -13.71
C ASN A 354 5.76 -28.03 -13.17
N GLY A 355 4.60 -28.25 -13.79
CA GLY A 355 3.67 -29.30 -13.38
C GLY A 355 2.71 -28.86 -12.29
N GLU A 356 2.10 -29.83 -11.62
CA GLU A 356 1.21 -29.57 -10.47
C GLU A 356 2.03 -29.19 -9.24
N ALA A 357 1.47 -28.32 -8.40
CA ALA A 357 2.01 -28.08 -7.06
C ALA A 357 2.00 -29.39 -6.26
N HIS A 358 3.05 -29.60 -5.48
CA HIS A 358 3.10 -30.69 -4.52
C HIS A 358 2.19 -30.38 -3.32
N ASP A 359 1.90 -31.41 -2.53
CA ASP A 359 1.33 -31.25 -1.19
C ASP A 359 2.27 -30.39 -0.34
N THR A 360 1.72 -29.34 0.28
CA THR A 360 2.42 -28.29 1.04
C THR A 360 2.94 -28.77 2.39
N LEU A 361 2.62 -30.00 2.79
CA LEU A 361 3.22 -30.70 3.94
C LEU A 361 4.08 -31.90 3.49
N GLY A 362 4.40 -31.95 2.20
CA GLY A 362 4.97 -33.10 1.51
C GLY A 362 6.37 -32.85 0.94
N VAL A 363 6.48 -32.91 -0.39
CA VAL A 363 7.76 -32.74 -1.09
C VAL A 363 7.99 -31.25 -1.30
N ALA A 364 9.09 -30.75 -0.75
CA ALA A 364 9.48 -29.35 -0.88
C ALA A 364 9.45 -28.83 -2.33
N HIS A 365 8.87 -27.66 -2.48
CA HIS A 365 8.96 -26.74 -3.61
C HIS A 365 10.28 -25.98 -3.65
N ALA A 366 11.00 -25.86 -2.52
CA ALA A 366 12.32 -25.23 -2.48
C ALA A 366 13.29 -25.82 -3.53
N GLY A 367 13.92 -24.95 -4.32
CA GLY A 367 14.85 -25.34 -5.38
C GLY A 367 14.21 -25.80 -6.69
N MET A 368 12.87 -25.86 -6.78
CA MET A 368 12.19 -26.22 -8.03
C MET A 368 12.13 -25.07 -9.04
N SER A 369 12.20 -23.82 -8.57
CA SER A 369 12.14 -22.62 -9.42
C SER A 369 12.91 -21.47 -8.80
N SER A 370 13.80 -20.85 -9.57
CA SER A 370 14.55 -19.68 -9.12
C SER A 370 13.66 -18.47 -8.82
N GLN A 371 12.51 -18.35 -9.49
CA GLN A 371 11.53 -17.29 -9.24
C GLN A 371 10.82 -17.50 -7.90
N LEU A 372 10.42 -18.74 -7.62
CA LEU A 372 9.80 -19.10 -6.36
C LEU A 372 10.78 -18.96 -5.18
N ASP A 373 12.03 -19.38 -5.36
CA ASP A 373 13.07 -19.19 -4.36
C ASP A 373 13.41 -17.71 -4.14
N ALA A 374 13.34 -16.87 -5.19
CA ALA A 374 13.47 -15.43 -5.05
C ALA A 374 12.32 -14.83 -4.22
N LEU A 375 11.07 -15.21 -4.52
CA LEU A 375 9.89 -14.80 -3.75
C LEU A 375 10.01 -15.22 -2.27
N ALA A 376 10.36 -16.48 -2.00
CA ALA A 376 10.60 -16.97 -0.65
C ALA A 376 11.74 -16.22 0.06
N SER A 377 12.81 -15.87 -0.67
CA SER A 377 13.91 -15.06 -0.12
C SER A 377 13.44 -13.65 0.29
N TYR A 378 12.55 -13.03 -0.49
CA TYR A 378 11.94 -11.75 -0.12
C TYR A 378 11.06 -11.88 1.13
N LEU A 379 10.19 -12.90 1.18
CA LEU A 379 9.36 -13.18 2.35
C LEU A 379 10.22 -13.40 3.61
N ALA A 380 11.38 -14.03 3.45
CA ALA A 380 12.27 -14.34 4.56
C ALA A 380 12.92 -13.11 5.22
N VAL A 381 13.04 -12.00 4.50
CA VAL A 381 13.64 -10.75 5.00
C VAL A 381 12.61 -9.71 5.46
N LEU A 382 11.32 -10.03 5.41
CA LEU A 382 10.29 -9.19 5.99
C LEU A 382 10.43 -9.22 7.52
N GLU A 383 10.90 -8.13 8.11
CA GLU A 383 11.11 -8.01 9.55
C GLU A 383 10.11 -7.07 10.20
N PHE A 384 9.82 -7.31 11.50
CA PHE A 384 9.08 -6.34 12.29
C PHE A 384 9.90 -5.06 12.42
N PRO A 385 9.33 -3.89 12.10
CA PRO A 385 10.01 -2.64 12.39
C PRO A 385 10.23 -2.55 13.91
N MET A 386 11.46 -2.20 14.32
CA MET A 386 11.73 -1.93 15.73
C MET A 386 10.81 -0.82 16.21
N SER A 387 10.19 -1.03 17.38
CA SER A 387 9.43 0.04 18.02
C SER A 387 10.34 1.24 18.25
N PRO A 388 10.01 2.41 17.68
CA PRO A 388 10.79 3.62 17.90
C PRO A 388 10.54 4.26 19.28
N GLN A 389 9.70 3.65 20.14
CA GLN A 389 9.51 4.08 21.52
C GLN A 389 10.62 3.53 22.44
N PRO A 390 11.37 4.39 23.15
CA PRO A 390 12.13 3.94 24.30
C PRO A 390 11.14 3.57 25.41
N VAL A 391 11.05 2.28 25.76
CA VAL A 391 10.20 1.85 26.88
C VAL A 391 10.96 2.09 28.19
N ASP A 392 10.32 2.73 29.17
CA ASP A 392 10.87 2.87 30.52
C ASP A 392 11.09 1.47 31.13
N GLY A 393 12.23 1.28 31.79
CA GLY A 393 12.60 0.01 32.41
C GLY A 393 11.60 -0.45 33.47
N ALA A 394 10.87 0.47 34.11
CA ALA A 394 9.82 0.13 35.08
C ALA A 394 8.61 -0.56 34.43
N ASP A 395 8.06 0.03 33.37
CA ASP A 395 6.92 -0.52 32.63
C ASP A 395 7.28 -1.83 31.93
N LEU A 396 8.49 -1.92 31.35
CA LEU A 396 9.02 -3.17 30.78
C LEU A 396 9.05 -4.30 31.80
N LYS A 397 9.50 -3.99 33.03
CA LYS A 397 9.60 -4.99 34.10
C LYS A 397 8.21 -5.42 34.58
N LEU A 398 7.28 -4.47 34.75
CA LEU A 398 5.89 -4.76 35.11
C LEU A 398 5.21 -5.63 34.04
N GLY A 399 5.32 -5.25 32.77
CA GLY A 399 4.78 -6.02 31.65
C GLY A 399 5.32 -7.44 31.60
N ARG A 400 6.64 -7.63 31.78
CA ARG A 400 7.25 -8.97 31.85
C ARG A 400 6.71 -9.79 33.02
N GLN A 401 6.56 -9.18 34.20
CA GLN A 401 6.00 -9.87 35.37
C GLN A 401 4.55 -10.29 35.14
N MET A 402 3.73 -9.41 34.55
CA MET A 402 2.34 -9.72 34.22
C MET A 402 2.27 -10.89 33.24
N PHE A 403 3.03 -10.83 32.15
CA PHE A 403 3.10 -11.88 31.13
C PHE A 403 3.39 -13.25 31.75
N THR A 404 4.40 -13.33 32.62
CA THR A 404 4.74 -14.57 33.33
C THR A 404 3.69 -15.00 34.35
N SER A 405 3.14 -14.06 35.12
CA SER A 405 2.14 -14.37 36.15
C SER A 405 0.83 -14.92 35.59
N LEU A 406 0.46 -14.51 34.38
CA LEU A 406 -0.70 -14.98 33.65
C LEU A 406 -0.42 -16.29 32.88
N GLY A 407 0.83 -16.76 32.86
CA GLY A 407 1.24 -17.97 32.15
C GLY A 407 1.25 -17.82 30.64
N CYS A 408 1.31 -16.59 30.11
CA CYS A 408 1.28 -16.31 28.67
C CYS A 408 2.46 -16.96 27.94
N GLU A 409 3.60 -17.12 28.60
CA GLU A 409 4.83 -17.71 28.06
C GLU A 409 4.70 -19.21 27.73
N ARG A 410 3.62 -19.88 28.13
CA ARG A 410 3.38 -21.28 27.77
C ARG A 410 3.12 -21.47 26.28
N CYS A 411 2.33 -20.58 25.69
CA CYS A 411 2.03 -20.58 24.25
C CYS A 411 2.84 -19.52 23.51
N HIS A 412 3.29 -18.46 24.19
CA HIS A 412 4.07 -17.37 23.60
C HIS A 412 5.55 -17.47 23.99
N VAL A 413 6.23 -18.48 23.47
CA VAL A 413 7.62 -18.80 23.84
C VAL A 413 8.62 -17.88 23.10
N PRO A 414 9.52 -17.17 23.80
CA PRO A 414 10.60 -16.40 23.17
C PRO A 414 11.51 -17.27 22.28
N PRO A 415 12.19 -16.70 21.26
CA PRO A 415 12.32 -15.27 20.97
C PRO A 415 11.24 -14.69 20.06
N ILE A 416 10.37 -15.53 19.51
CA ILE A 416 9.35 -15.16 18.50
C ILE A 416 7.91 -15.17 19.05
N PHE A 417 7.74 -15.57 20.32
CA PHE A 417 6.47 -15.56 21.05
C PHE A 417 5.38 -16.45 20.43
N THR A 418 5.79 -17.63 19.96
CA THR A 418 4.93 -18.73 19.51
C THR A 418 5.54 -20.06 19.98
N ASP A 419 4.71 -21.05 20.30
CA ASP A 419 5.13 -22.43 20.61
C ASP A 419 5.31 -23.30 19.37
N ARG A 420 4.90 -22.80 18.19
CA ARG A 420 4.97 -23.49 16.89
C ARG A 420 4.18 -24.80 16.83
N GLU A 421 3.22 -24.96 17.73
CA GLU A 421 2.29 -26.08 17.70
C GLU A 421 0.98 -25.65 17.02
N LEU A 422 0.24 -26.62 16.46
CA LEU A 422 -1.10 -26.36 15.94
C LEU A 422 -2.10 -26.41 17.07
N HIS A 423 -2.94 -25.38 17.17
CA HIS A 423 -3.98 -25.27 18.19
C HIS A 423 -5.35 -25.06 17.54
N GLU A 424 -6.33 -25.87 17.94
CA GLU A 424 -7.72 -25.69 17.53
C GLU A 424 -8.35 -24.54 18.33
N VAL A 425 -8.62 -23.43 17.65
CA VAL A 425 -9.18 -22.21 18.27
C VAL A 425 -10.71 -22.11 18.16
N GLY A 426 -11.38 -23.15 17.65
CA GLY A 426 -12.84 -23.26 17.60
C GLY A 426 -13.52 -22.38 16.54
N THR A 427 -12.83 -22.09 15.42
CA THR A 427 -13.35 -21.26 14.32
C THR A 427 -14.03 -22.04 13.18
N GLY A 428 -14.04 -23.38 13.26
CA GLY A 428 -14.66 -24.27 12.26
C GLY A 428 -14.39 -25.72 12.56
#